data_AF-A0A496A570-F1
#
_entry.id   AF-A0A496A570-F1
#
_cell.length_a   1.000
_cell.length_b   1.000
_cell.length_c   1.000
_cell.angle_alpha   90.00
_cell.angle_beta   90.00
_cell.angle_gamma   90.00
#
_symmetry.space_group_name_H-M   'P 1'
#
loop_
_entity.id
_entity.type
_entity.pdbx_description
1 polymer ?
#
loop_
_entity_poly.entity_id
_entity_poly.type
_entity_poly.pdbx_seq_one_letter_code
_entity_poly.pdbx_strand_id
1 'polypeptide(L)'
;MAASGEAVYVGKRDGTLFQSFDAGDSWRDITPNLPLHFTCFKEIVFAGSTVYIATDEGVLASQNGEHWRVLTAEIGVCPVIDRLTVHHTNVYGAGDAGVYRLDDHGKWHQISPSVPDNVSSLVVSNDRLYIATQEGRMFHIPLEKL
;
A
#
# COMPACT_ATOMS: atom_id res chain seq x y z
N MET A 1 3.17 -3.55 -9.79
CA MET A 1 2.33 -4.72 -10.13
C MET A 1 2.28 -5.63 -8.92
N ALA A 2 1.17 -6.33 -8.70
CA ALA A 2 1.07 -7.41 -7.73
C ALA A 2 0.23 -8.55 -8.29
N ALA A 3 0.42 -9.75 -7.75
CA ALA A 3 -0.40 -10.91 -8.09
C ALA A 3 -0.76 -11.72 -6.83
N SER A 4 -1.93 -12.35 -6.84
CA SER A 4 -2.42 -13.28 -5.81
C SER A 4 -3.32 -14.32 -6.47
N GLY A 5 -2.85 -15.57 -6.55
CA GLY A 5 -3.48 -16.58 -7.40
C GLY A 5 -3.48 -16.14 -8.87
N GLU A 6 -4.63 -16.22 -9.52
CA GLU A 6 -4.83 -15.78 -10.91
C GLU A 6 -5.08 -14.26 -11.04
N ALA A 7 -5.29 -13.56 -9.92
CA ALA A 7 -5.51 -12.12 -9.93
C ALA A 7 -4.20 -11.37 -10.10
N VAL A 8 -4.13 -10.46 -11.07
CA VAL A 8 -2.97 -9.59 -11.33
C VAL A 8 -3.42 -8.15 -11.48
N TYR A 9 -2.71 -7.21 -10.85
CA TYR A 9 -2.95 -5.77 -10.98
C TYR A 9 -1.69 -5.05 -11.44
N VAL A 10 -1.83 -4.22 -12.47
CA VAL A 10 -0.73 -3.44 -13.06
C VAL A 10 -1.15 -1.97 -13.15
N GLY A 11 -0.50 -1.12 -12.37
CA GLY A 11 -0.57 0.34 -12.51
C GLY A 11 0.51 0.84 -13.46
N LYS A 12 0.17 1.78 -14.34
CA LYS A 12 1.11 2.48 -15.22
C LYS A 12 1.40 3.88 -14.70
N ARG A 13 2.53 4.46 -15.13
CA ARG A 13 2.95 5.82 -14.73
C ARG A 13 2.06 6.95 -15.28
N ASP A 14 1.03 6.63 -16.05
CA ASP A 14 0.02 7.58 -16.56
C ASP A 14 -1.27 7.58 -15.72
N GLY A 15 -1.27 6.87 -14.58
CA GLY A 15 -2.44 6.77 -13.69
C GLY A 15 -3.43 5.67 -14.07
N THR A 16 -3.18 4.91 -15.14
CA THR A 16 -4.08 3.81 -15.53
C THR A 16 -3.82 2.53 -14.75
N LEU A 17 -4.90 1.86 -14.33
CA LEU A 17 -4.88 0.60 -13.59
C LEU A 17 -5.56 -0.50 -14.39
N PHE A 18 -4.82 -1.59 -14.63
CA PHE A 18 -5.34 -2.79 -15.28
C PHE A 18 -5.42 -3.95 -14.29
N GLN A 19 -6.42 -4.80 -14.49
CA GLN A 19 -6.67 -6.00 -13.70
C GLN A 19 -6.86 -7.20 -14.63
N SER A 20 -6.33 -8.34 -14.22
CA SER A 20 -6.60 -9.66 -14.79
C SER A 20 -7.06 -10.60 -13.66
N PHE A 21 -7.94 -11.54 -14.00
CA PHE A 21 -8.36 -12.65 -13.13
C PHE A 21 -8.09 -14.03 -13.76
N ASP A 22 -7.28 -14.07 -14.81
CA ASP A 22 -6.93 -15.25 -15.59
C ASP A 22 -5.41 -15.30 -15.81
N ALA A 23 -4.64 -14.99 -14.76
CA ALA A 23 -3.18 -15.02 -14.74
C ALA A 23 -2.48 -14.15 -15.81
N GLY A 24 -3.18 -13.13 -16.32
CA GLY A 24 -2.67 -12.19 -17.32
C GLY A 24 -3.05 -12.51 -18.77
N ASP A 25 -3.91 -13.50 -19.01
CA ASP A 25 -4.40 -13.85 -20.35
C ASP A 25 -5.34 -12.78 -20.92
N SER A 26 -6.18 -12.15 -20.09
CA SER A 26 -7.00 -10.99 -20.46
C SER A 26 -6.95 -9.89 -19.41
N TRP A 27 -7.19 -8.65 -19.85
CA TRP A 27 -7.04 -7.46 -19.02
C TRP A 27 -8.25 -6.54 -19.15
N ARG A 28 -8.68 -5.99 -18.01
CA ARG A 28 -9.70 -4.95 -17.90
C ARG A 28 -9.07 -3.66 -17.39
N ASP A 29 -9.37 -2.54 -18.05
CA ASP A 29 -9.10 -1.21 -17.50
C ASP A 29 -10.12 -0.91 -16.40
N ILE A 30 -9.63 -0.71 -15.18
CA ILE A 30 -10.44 -0.41 -14.00
C ILE A 30 -10.22 1.02 -13.48
N THR A 31 -9.47 1.83 -14.22
CA THR A 31 -9.23 3.25 -13.90
C THR A 31 -10.54 4.03 -13.66
N PRO A 32 -11.62 3.84 -14.45
CA PRO A 32 -12.88 4.55 -14.22
C PRO A 32 -13.57 4.25 -12.88
N ASN A 33 -13.19 3.17 -12.20
CA ASN A 33 -13.78 2.77 -10.92
C ASN A 33 -13.06 3.40 -9.72
N LEU A 34 -11.95 4.12 -9.95
CA LEU A 34 -11.12 4.65 -8.88
C LEU A 34 -11.69 5.97 -8.35
N PRO A 35 -11.79 6.15 -7.02
CA PRO A 35 -12.37 7.34 -6.40
C PRO A 35 -11.40 8.51 -6.32
N LEU A 36 -10.14 8.32 -6.74
CA LEU A 36 -9.08 9.33 -6.71
C LEU A 36 -8.49 9.51 -8.11
N HIS A 37 -8.15 10.75 -8.44
CA HIS A 37 -7.34 11.08 -9.61
C HIS A 37 -5.91 11.30 -9.16
N PHE A 38 -4.97 10.48 -9.62
CA PHE A 38 -3.59 10.49 -9.16
C PHE A 38 -2.68 10.22 -10.35
N THR A 39 -1.40 10.61 -10.26
CA THR A 39 -0.48 10.54 -11.41
C THR A 39 0.54 9.43 -11.27
N CYS A 40 0.70 8.86 -10.07
CA CYS A 40 1.73 7.90 -9.79
C CYS A 40 1.23 6.78 -8.85
N PHE A 41 1.34 5.53 -9.31
CA PHE A 41 1.28 4.38 -8.41
C PHE A 41 2.62 4.23 -7.70
N LYS A 42 2.61 4.14 -6.38
CA LYS A 42 3.80 3.92 -5.57
C LYS A 42 4.01 2.44 -5.26
N GLU A 43 2.95 1.73 -4.88
CA GLU A 43 3.04 0.30 -4.58
C GLU A 43 1.66 -0.39 -4.73
N ILE A 44 1.68 -1.69 -5.00
CA ILE A 44 0.49 -2.56 -5.00
C ILE A 44 0.84 -3.80 -4.19
N VAL A 45 0.01 -4.16 -3.20
CA VAL A 45 0.18 -5.38 -2.40
C VAL A 45 -1.16 -6.08 -2.18
N PHE A 46 -1.10 -7.37 -1.86
CA PHE A 46 -2.25 -8.15 -1.40
C PHE A 46 -2.10 -8.51 0.07
N ALA A 47 -3.18 -8.36 0.84
CA ALA A 47 -3.34 -9.02 2.15
C ALA A 47 -4.61 -9.86 2.12
N GLY A 48 -4.44 -11.19 2.12
CA GLY A 48 -5.53 -12.12 1.84
C GLY A 48 -6.14 -11.84 0.45
N SER A 49 -7.46 -11.64 0.42
CA SER A 49 -8.22 -11.31 -0.80
C SER A 49 -8.30 -9.81 -1.10
N THR A 50 -7.77 -8.94 -0.22
CA THR A 50 -7.83 -7.49 -0.43
C THR A 50 -6.57 -7.00 -1.13
N VAL A 51 -6.74 -6.25 -2.22
CA VAL A 51 -5.67 -5.49 -2.87
C VAL A 51 -5.59 -4.10 -2.25
N TYR A 52 -4.37 -3.63 -2.01
CA TYR A 52 -4.04 -2.29 -1.55
C TYR A 52 -3.16 -1.60 -2.59
N ILE A 53 -3.49 -0.36 -2.91
CA ILE A 53 -2.78 0.45 -3.90
C ILE A 53 -2.39 1.76 -3.26
N ALA A 54 -1.09 1.99 -3.09
CA ALA A 54 -0.56 3.28 -2.70
C ALA A 54 -0.32 4.15 -3.93
N THR A 55 -0.73 5.41 -3.85
CA THR A 55 -0.58 6.43 -4.88
C THR A 55 0.00 7.72 -4.29
N ASP A 56 0.25 8.72 -5.13
CA ASP A 56 0.59 10.08 -4.70
C ASP A 56 -0.56 10.84 -4.02
N GLU A 57 -1.79 10.30 -4.03
CA GLU A 57 -2.98 10.91 -3.43
C GLU A 57 -3.56 10.11 -2.24
N GLY A 58 -2.93 8.99 -1.87
CA GLY A 58 -3.33 8.16 -0.73
C GLY A 58 -3.32 6.67 -1.03
N VAL A 59 -3.99 5.88 -0.18
CA VAL A 59 -4.08 4.42 -0.33
C VAL A 59 -5.51 4.00 -0.61
N LEU A 60 -5.70 3.19 -1.65
CA LEU A 60 -6.96 2.59 -2.03
C LEU A 60 -6.98 1.11 -1.67
N ALA A 61 -8.16 0.58 -1.33
CA ALA A 61 -8.35 -0.86 -1.13
C ALA A 61 -9.60 -1.38 -1.86
N SER A 62 -9.52 -2.63 -2.32
CA SER A 62 -10.65 -3.35 -2.91
C SER A 62 -10.53 -4.86 -2.69
N GLN A 63 -11.67 -5.57 -2.70
CA GLN A 63 -11.71 -7.04 -2.68
C GLN A 63 -11.93 -7.64 -4.08
N ASN A 64 -12.51 -6.87 -5.01
CA ASN A 64 -12.92 -7.36 -6.32
C ASN A 64 -12.45 -6.46 -7.48
N GLY A 65 -11.86 -5.29 -7.19
CA GLY A 65 -11.44 -4.29 -8.18
C GLY A 65 -12.58 -3.48 -8.80
N GLU A 66 -13.82 -3.67 -8.35
CA GLU A 66 -15.00 -2.94 -8.81
C GLU A 66 -15.38 -1.81 -7.86
N HIS A 67 -15.28 -2.06 -6.55
CA HIS A 67 -15.53 -1.07 -5.51
C HIS A 67 -14.25 -0.77 -4.74
N TRP A 68 -13.90 0.52 -4.69
CA TRP A 68 -12.67 1.00 -4.07
C TRP A 68 -12.99 1.95 -2.93
N ARG A 69 -12.26 1.77 -1.81
CA ARG A 69 -12.32 2.68 -0.66
C ARG A 69 -11.01 3.43 -0.51
N VAL A 70 -11.08 4.72 -0.19
CA VAL A 70 -9.94 5.52 0.24
C VAL A 70 -9.68 5.23 1.72
N LEU A 71 -8.45 4.85 2.06
CA LEU A 71 -8.03 4.59 3.43
C LEU A 71 -7.46 5.86 4.06
N THR A 72 -7.94 6.19 5.25
CA THR A 72 -7.65 7.46 5.93
C THR A 72 -7.14 7.21 7.35
N ALA A 73 -6.45 8.19 7.93
CA ALA A 73 -6.17 8.22 9.36
C ALA A 73 -7.42 8.61 10.16
N GLU A 74 -7.35 8.54 11.50
CA GLU A 74 -8.46 8.92 12.39
C GLU A 74 -8.92 10.37 12.17
N ILE A 75 -7.98 11.29 11.95
CA ILE A 75 -8.26 12.71 11.68
C ILE A 75 -8.72 13.00 10.24
N GLY A 76 -9.04 11.95 9.46
CA GLY A 76 -9.55 12.08 8.09
C GLY A 76 -8.50 12.39 7.02
N VAL A 77 -7.22 12.48 7.39
CA VAL A 77 -6.11 12.69 6.44
C VAL A 77 -5.78 11.40 5.70
N CYS A 78 -5.51 11.49 4.40
CA CYS A 78 -4.96 10.40 3.59
C CYS A 78 -3.43 10.43 3.69
N PRO A 79 -2.77 9.55 4.46
CA PRO A 79 -1.31 9.52 4.43
C PRO A 79 -0.83 9.10 3.05
N VAL A 80 0.15 9.83 2.51
CA VAL A 80 0.88 9.40 1.32
C VAL A 80 1.87 8.33 1.77
N ILE A 81 1.68 7.12 1.27
CA ILE A 81 2.50 5.95 1.59
C ILE A 81 3.36 5.61 0.38
N ASP A 82 4.68 5.54 0.57
CA ASP A 82 5.61 5.18 -0.50
C ASP A 82 5.79 3.68 -0.63
N ARG A 83 5.81 2.99 0.51
CA ARG A 83 5.96 1.54 0.59
C ARG A 83 4.94 0.90 1.50
N LEU A 84 4.38 -0.21 1.05
CA LEU A 84 3.48 -1.09 1.75
C LEU A 84 4.14 -2.46 1.95
N THR A 85 3.86 -3.06 3.10
CA THR A 85 4.24 -4.45 3.36
C THR A 85 3.14 -5.15 4.13
N VAL A 86 3.10 -6.48 4.02
CA VAL A 86 2.06 -7.31 4.63
C VAL A 86 2.72 -8.36 5.51
N HIS A 87 2.21 -8.50 6.73
CA HIS A 87 2.60 -9.56 7.64
C HIS A 87 1.35 -10.27 8.17
N HIS A 88 1.20 -11.54 7.79
CA HIS A 88 -0.04 -12.29 7.95
C HIS A 88 -1.21 -11.59 7.23
N THR A 89 -2.07 -10.90 7.98
CA THR A 89 -3.19 -10.09 7.47
C THR A 89 -3.02 -8.60 7.77
N ASN A 90 -1.99 -8.21 8.52
CA ASN A 90 -1.74 -6.81 8.86
C ASN A 90 -1.02 -6.11 7.71
N VAL A 91 -1.46 -4.90 7.38
CA VAL A 91 -0.81 -4.03 6.39
C VAL A 91 -0.09 -2.91 7.10
N TYR A 92 1.16 -2.69 6.73
CA TYR A 92 1.97 -1.59 7.20
C TYR A 92 2.38 -0.72 6.03
N GLY A 93 2.44 0.59 6.27
CA GLY A 93 2.84 1.56 5.28
C GLY A 93 3.92 2.48 5.83
N ALA A 94 4.85 2.90 4.99
CA ALA A 94 5.82 3.93 5.31
C ALA A 94 5.85 4.99 4.20
N GLY A 95 5.88 6.25 4.61
CA GLY A 95 6.06 7.41 3.73
C GLY A 95 6.65 8.58 4.53
N ASP A 96 6.70 9.75 3.90
CA ASP A 96 7.37 10.94 4.46
C ASP A 96 6.85 11.35 5.85
N ALA A 97 5.54 11.18 6.09
CA ALA A 97 4.91 11.54 7.35
C ALA A 97 5.08 10.48 8.46
N GLY A 98 5.68 9.33 8.17
CA GLY A 98 5.99 8.30 9.16
C GLY A 98 5.61 6.89 8.74
N VAL A 99 5.54 6.01 9.74
CA VAL A 99 5.19 4.60 9.59
C VAL A 99 3.83 4.36 10.21
N TYR A 100 2.99 3.62 9.51
CA TYR A 100 1.59 3.39 9.85
C TYR A 100 1.25 1.91 9.84
N ARG A 101 0.31 1.53 10.70
CA ARG A 101 -0.37 0.23 10.70
C ARG A 101 -1.84 0.46 10.32
N LEU A 102 -2.37 -0.36 9.42
CA LEU A 102 -3.79 -0.35 9.10
C LEU A 102 -4.54 -1.20 10.12
N ASP A 103 -5.63 -0.68 10.67
CA ASP A 103 -6.55 -1.45 11.51
C ASP A 103 -7.63 -2.19 10.71
N ASP A 104 -8.43 -2.99 11.43
CA ASP A 104 -9.51 -3.80 10.86
C ASP A 104 -10.68 -2.96 10.32
N HIS A 105 -10.74 -1.67 10.66
CA HIS A 105 -11.73 -0.72 10.17
C HIS A 105 -11.24 0.08 8.94
N GLY A 106 -10.02 -0.20 8.45
CA GLY A 106 -9.42 0.50 7.32
C GLY A 106 -8.92 1.90 7.68
N LYS A 107 -8.52 2.10 8.94
CA LYS A 107 -7.89 3.33 9.42
C LYS A 107 -6.39 3.16 9.65
N TRP A 108 -5.63 4.15 9.21
CA TRP A 108 -4.20 4.21 9.43
C TRP A 108 -3.89 4.78 10.81
N HIS A 109 -3.16 4.02 11.62
CA HIS A 109 -2.60 4.43 12.90
C HIS A 109 -1.10 4.65 12.76
N GLN A 110 -0.64 5.85 13.13
CA GLN A 110 0.79 6.15 13.09
C GLN A 110 1.50 5.43 14.24
N ILE A 111 2.50 4.62 13.90
CA ILE A 111 3.30 3.83 14.85
C ILE A 111 4.72 4.38 15.01
N SER A 112 5.16 5.25 14.09
CA SER A 112 6.39 6.03 14.22
C SER A 112 6.25 7.38 13.49
N PRO A 113 6.64 8.51 14.13
CA PRO A 113 6.33 9.86 13.65
C PRO A 113 7.20 10.34 12.48
N SER A 114 8.30 9.67 12.14
CA SER A 114 9.08 10.03 10.95
C SER A 114 9.99 8.90 10.48
N VAL A 115 10.23 8.88 9.17
CA VAL A 115 11.41 8.28 8.57
C VAL A 115 12.25 9.45 8.05
N PRO A 116 13.53 9.57 8.42
CA PRO A 116 14.30 10.79 8.16
C PRO A 116 14.52 11.09 6.67
N ASP A 117 14.37 10.10 5.79
CA ASP A 117 14.57 10.25 4.35
C ASP A 117 13.55 9.39 3.57
N ASN A 118 13.47 9.60 2.26
CA ASN A 118 12.57 8.85 1.35
C ASN A 118 12.72 7.34 1.53
N VAL A 119 11.60 6.67 1.80
CA VAL A 119 11.54 5.22 1.96
C VAL A 119 11.75 4.54 0.60
N SER A 120 12.79 3.73 0.49
CA SER A 120 13.10 2.95 -0.72
C SER A 120 12.55 1.52 -0.64
N SER A 121 12.47 0.94 0.57
CA SER A 121 11.93 -0.39 0.83
C SER A 121 11.37 -0.51 2.25
N LEU A 122 10.30 -1.29 2.40
CA LEU A 122 9.70 -1.67 3.67
C LEU A 122 9.45 -3.18 3.66
N VAL A 123 10.03 -3.91 4.61
CA VAL A 123 9.86 -5.37 4.71
C VAL A 123 9.65 -5.80 6.15
N VAL A 124 8.93 -6.91 6.36
CA VAL A 124 8.79 -7.53 7.69
C VAL A 124 9.64 -8.78 7.78
N SER A 125 10.39 -8.92 8.88
CA SER A 125 11.09 -10.15 9.23
C SER A 125 11.26 -10.24 10.74
N ASN A 126 11.08 -11.43 11.33
CA ASN A 126 11.22 -11.66 12.78
C ASN A 126 10.48 -10.61 13.63
N ASP A 127 9.20 -10.41 13.34
CA ASP A 127 8.32 -9.44 14.01
C ASP A 127 8.90 -8.02 14.07
N ARG A 128 9.64 -7.62 13.03
CA ARG A 128 10.19 -6.27 12.87
C ARG A 128 9.93 -5.75 11.46
N LEU A 129 9.50 -4.50 11.39
CA LEU A 129 9.57 -3.71 10.16
C LEU A 129 11.00 -3.27 9.97
N TYR A 130 11.56 -3.48 8.79
CA TYR A 130 12.83 -2.92 8.33
C TYR A 130 12.54 -1.90 7.25
N ILE A 131 13.06 -0.69 7.44
CA ILE A 131 12.85 0.46 6.57
C ILE A 131 14.21 0.84 5.99
N ALA A 132 14.37 0.73 4.68
CA ALA A 132 15.54 1.23 3.97
C ALA A 132 15.20 2.58 3.34
N THR A 133 16.15 3.52 3.36
CA THR A 133 15.99 4.82 2.72
C THR A 133 16.82 4.96 1.45
N GLN A 134 16.53 5.95 0.62
CA GLN A 134 17.33 6.26 -0.58
C GLN A 134 18.77 6.64 -0.26
N GLU A 135 19.04 7.19 0.93
CA GLU A 135 20.40 7.52 1.40
C GLU A 135 21.18 6.31 1.93
N GLY A 136 20.60 5.10 1.87
CA GLY A 136 21.24 3.86 2.32
C GLY A 136 21.19 3.64 3.84
N ARG A 137 20.42 4.44 4.58
CA ARG A 137 20.16 4.19 6.01
C ARG A 137 19.12 3.08 6.18
N MET A 138 19.21 2.34 7.28
CA MET A 138 18.25 1.30 7.64
C MET A 138 17.78 1.49 9.09
N PHE A 139 16.46 1.45 9.28
CA PHE A 139 15.79 1.55 10.57
C PHE A 139 14.94 0.31 10.81
N HIS A 140 14.59 0.03 12.07
CA HIS A 140 13.64 -1.04 12.36
C HIS A 140 12.69 -0.70 13.51
N ILE A 141 11.47 -1.24 13.43
CA ILE A 141 10.41 -1.07 14.43
C ILE A 141 9.92 -2.47 14.85
N PRO A 142 10.03 -2.86 16.14
CA PRO A 142 9.44 -4.09 16.65
C PRO A 142 7.91 -4.06 16.61
N LEU A 143 7.29 -5.14 16.15
CA LEU A 143 5.84 -5.30 16.03
C LEU A 143 5.18 -5.83 17.32
N GLU A 144 5.94 -6.50 18.20
CA GLU A 144 5.44 -7.04 19.47
C GLU A 144 4.95 -5.97 20.48
N LYS A 145 5.13 -4.68 20.15
CA LYS A 145 4.80 -3.54 21.02
C LYS A 145 3.67 -2.66 20.48
N LEU A 146 2.92 -3.13 19.48
CA LEU A 146 1.92 -2.36 18.71
C LEU A 146 0.51 -2.97 18.75
#